data_AF-A0A0B7K8F6-F1
#
_entry.id   AF-A0A0B7K8F6-F1
#
_cell.length_a   1.000
_cell.length_b   1.000
_cell.length_c   1.000
_cell.angle_alpha   90.00
_cell.angle_beta   90.00
_cell.angle_gamma   90.00
#
_symmetry.space_group_name_H-M   'P 1'
#
loop_
_entity.id
_entity.type
_entity.pdbx_description
1 polymer ?
#
loop_
_entity_poly.entity_id
_entity_poly.type
_entity_poly.pdbx_seq_one_letter_code
_entity_poly.pdbx_strand_id
1 'polypeptide(L)'
;MHEGVAGAEMLPEDITVAIFCALPCELIAVRHSLDEKLSYCPSNSGPLKYVHSFGCIGEHKIVIASPHQMGPIQAAHCAATVAQQFPNVRFALMAGIGARIPNPPKRDIRLGDVAVGIPRDNHPGVLQYDFGKHEAGGKFVLKGSLNKPLAILVSADGSLHTEEIEMAESRLLKELGMITARAEYGRPRSRGFLFDPEFPHVNPGYDCTGCEA
;
A
#
# COMPACT_ATOMS: atom_id res chain seq x y z
N MET A 1 -15.99 -40.71 12.75
CA MET A 1 -16.70 -39.61 13.42
C MET A 1 -15.76 -38.42 13.42
N HIS A 2 -15.85 -37.58 12.39
CA HIS A 2 -15.08 -36.34 12.31
C HIS A 2 -15.86 -35.29 13.11
N GLU A 3 -15.34 -34.91 14.27
CA GLU A 3 -15.84 -33.74 14.99
C GLU A 3 -15.55 -32.50 14.14
N GLY A 4 -16.62 -31.87 13.67
CA GLY A 4 -16.57 -30.59 13.00
C GLY A 4 -16.15 -29.52 14.00
N VAL A 5 -15.00 -28.90 13.76
CA VAL A 5 -14.70 -27.61 14.37
C VAL A 5 -15.69 -26.61 13.78
N ALA A 6 -16.67 -26.19 14.58
CA ALA A 6 -17.54 -25.07 14.26
C ALA A 6 -16.64 -23.83 14.09
N GLY A 7 -16.29 -23.51 12.85
CA GLY A 7 -15.57 -22.29 12.52
C GLY A 7 -16.42 -21.11 12.93
N ALA A 8 -15.89 -20.26 13.81
CA ALA A 8 -16.58 -19.05 14.23
C ALA A 8 -16.97 -18.23 12.98
N GLU A 9 -18.26 -17.98 12.83
CA GLU A 9 -18.81 -17.20 11.74
C GLU A 9 -18.35 -15.75 11.90
N MET A 10 -17.56 -15.25 10.94
CA MET A 10 -17.16 -13.83 10.94
C MET A 10 -18.28 -12.99 10.35
N LEU A 11 -18.58 -11.87 11.00
CA LEU A 11 -19.53 -10.90 10.50
C LEU A 11 -18.80 -9.74 9.82
N PRO A 12 -19.43 -9.03 8.86
CA PRO A 12 -18.79 -7.86 8.24
C PRO A 12 -18.39 -6.78 9.26
N GLU A 13 -19.12 -6.68 10.37
CA GLU A 13 -18.86 -5.82 11.52
C GLU A 13 -17.59 -6.19 12.30
N ASP A 14 -17.07 -7.41 12.13
CA ASP A 14 -15.82 -7.81 12.76
C ASP A 14 -14.59 -7.17 12.10
N ILE A 15 -14.69 -6.77 10.83
CA ILE A 15 -13.58 -6.21 10.09
C ILE A 15 -13.32 -4.77 10.53
N THR A 16 -12.06 -4.48 10.90
CA THR A 16 -11.68 -3.19 11.49
C THR A 16 -10.71 -2.38 10.66
N VAL A 17 -10.00 -3.02 9.72
CA VAL A 17 -8.98 -2.40 8.86
C VAL A 17 -9.11 -2.94 7.44
N ALA A 18 -8.98 -2.06 6.45
CA ALA A 18 -8.90 -2.45 5.05
C ALA A 18 -7.49 -2.22 4.50
N ILE A 19 -6.98 -3.15 3.69
CA ILE A 19 -5.74 -2.99 2.93
C ILE A 19 -6.08 -3.12 1.44
N PHE A 20 -5.72 -2.10 0.67
CA PHE A 20 -5.91 -2.09 -0.78
C PHE A 20 -4.58 -2.36 -1.48
N CYS A 21 -4.63 -3.24 -2.49
CA CYS A 21 -3.51 -3.58 -3.37
C CYS A 21 -3.97 -3.41 -4.82
N ALA A 22 -3.17 -2.80 -5.68
CA ALA A 22 -3.49 -2.61 -7.10
C ALA A 22 -3.14 -3.85 -7.94
N LEU A 23 -2.11 -4.60 -7.54
CA LEU A 23 -1.56 -5.72 -8.29
C LEU A 23 -1.59 -7.04 -7.49
N PRO A 24 -1.66 -8.20 -8.18
CA PRO A 24 -1.61 -9.51 -7.52
C PRO A 24 -0.35 -9.73 -6.67
N CYS A 25 0.83 -9.27 -7.12
CA CYS A 25 2.07 -9.41 -6.36
C CYS A 25 2.05 -8.60 -5.05
N GLU A 26 1.43 -7.42 -5.05
CA GLU A 26 1.26 -6.61 -3.84
C GLU A 26 0.34 -7.30 -2.85
N LEU A 27 -0.79 -7.84 -3.34
CA LEU A 27 -1.73 -8.61 -2.52
C LEU A 27 -1.07 -9.85 -1.91
N ILE A 28 -0.23 -10.56 -2.68
CA ILE A 28 0.52 -11.71 -2.18
C ILE A 28 1.49 -11.29 -1.08
N ALA A 29 2.21 -10.16 -1.25
CA ALA A 29 3.09 -9.62 -0.21
C ALA A 29 2.33 -9.32 1.09
N VAL A 30 1.17 -8.65 1.01
CA VAL A 30 0.33 -8.36 2.17
C VAL A 30 -0.21 -9.65 2.79
N ARG A 31 -0.63 -10.64 1.99
CA ARG A 31 -1.05 -11.95 2.52
C ARG A 31 0.06 -12.70 3.25
N HIS A 32 1.32 -12.40 2.94
CA HIS A 32 2.48 -12.96 3.62
C HIS A 32 2.82 -12.24 4.93
N SER A 33 2.30 -11.03 5.14
CA SER A 33 2.47 -10.26 6.37
C SER A 33 1.35 -10.49 7.39
N LEU A 34 0.38 -11.36 7.09
CA LEU A 34 -0.70 -11.70 8.02
C LEU A 34 -0.20 -12.70 9.05
N ASP A 35 -0.57 -12.50 10.32
CA ASP A 35 -0.35 -13.48 11.39
C ASP A 35 -1.22 -14.72 11.16
N GLU A 36 -2.47 -14.49 10.72
CA GLU A 36 -3.43 -15.54 10.41
C GLU A 36 -4.18 -15.22 9.11
N LYS A 37 -4.38 -16.24 8.26
CA LYS A 37 -5.22 -16.16 7.06
C LYS A 37 -6.58 -16.76 7.36
N LEU A 38 -7.62 -15.97 7.16
CA LEU A 38 -8.99 -16.40 7.40
C LEU A 38 -9.59 -16.93 6.09
N SER A 39 -10.15 -18.13 6.14
CA SER A 39 -10.67 -18.86 4.98
C SER A 39 -12.15 -18.63 4.69
N TYR A 40 -12.86 -17.96 5.60
CA TYR A 40 -14.30 -17.76 5.49
C TYR A 40 -14.66 -16.32 5.14
N CYS A 41 -15.52 -16.17 4.14
CA CYS A 41 -16.14 -14.90 3.79
C CYS A 41 -17.16 -14.53 4.87
N PRO A 42 -17.25 -13.25 5.28
CA PRO A 42 -18.26 -12.85 6.24
C PRO A 42 -19.67 -13.16 5.76
N SER A 43 -20.45 -13.82 6.62
CA SER A 43 -21.86 -14.12 6.34
C SER A 43 -22.64 -12.82 6.18
N ASN A 44 -23.58 -12.75 5.24
CA ASN A 44 -24.43 -11.58 4.98
C ASN A 44 -23.75 -10.32 4.40
N SER A 45 -22.58 -10.41 3.75
CA SER A 45 -21.94 -9.26 3.07
C SER A 45 -22.69 -8.73 1.82
N GLY A 46 -23.91 -9.21 1.54
CA GLY A 46 -24.63 -8.99 0.29
C GLY A 46 -23.90 -9.58 -0.93
N PRO A 47 -24.36 -9.29 -2.17
CA PRO A 47 -23.65 -9.71 -3.37
C PRO A 47 -22.27 -9.03 -3.45
N LEU A 48 -21.21 -9.84 -3.42
CA LEU A 48 -19.84 -9.36 -3.52
C LEU A 48 -19.55 -8.84 -4.93
N LYS A 49 -19.22 -7.55 -5.06
CA LYS A 49 -18.74 -6.97 -6.32
C LYS A 49 -17.25 -7.22 -6.58
N TYR A 50 -16.49 -7.50 -5.52
CA TYR A 50 -15.05 -7.75 -5.55
C TYR A 50 -14.74 -9.01 -4.74
N VAL A 51 -13.67 -9.70 -5.13
CA VAL A 51 -13.14 -10.82 -4.36
C VAL A 51 -12.19 -10.28 -3.30
N HIS A 52 -12.49 -10.58 -2.04
CA HIS A 52 -11.71 -10.14 -0.89
C HIS A 52 -10.91 -11.30 -0.29
N SER A 53 -9.77 -10.99 0.31
CA SER A 53 -9.06 -11.90 1.21
C SER A 53 -9.18 -11.40 2.65
N PHE A 54 -9.14 -12.29 3.62
CA PHE A 54 -9.29 -11.94 5.04
C PHE A 54 -8.13 -12.49 5.87
N GLY A 55 -7.84 -11.83 6.98
CA GLY A 55 -6.79 -12.24 7.90
C GLY A 55 -6.70 -11.37 9.14
N CYS A 56 -5.69 -11.64 9.96
CA CYS A 56 -5.40 -10.89 11.17
C CYS A 56 -3.95 -10.38 11.15
N ILE A 57 -3.74 -9.17 11.69
CA ILE A 57 -2.43 -8.68 12.15
C ILE A 57 -2.64 -8.12 13.56
N GLY A 58 -2.01 -8.73 14.55
CA GLY A 58 -2.32 -8.54 15.96
C GLY A 58 -3.82 -8.73 16.22
N GLU A 59 -4.43 -7.73 16.84
CA GLU A 59 -5.87 -7.72 17.16
C GLU A 59 -6.74 -7.20 16.00
N HIS A 60 -6.15 -6.77 14.89
CA HIS A 60 -6.89 -6.22 13.77
C HIS A 60 -7.32 -7.31 12.80
N LYS A 61 -8.64 -7.49 12.68
CA LYS A 61 -9.25 -8.25 11.58
C LYS A 61 -9.27 -7.40 10.31
N ILE A 62 -8.65 -7.92 9.26
CA ILE A 62 -8.32 -7.20 8.03
C ILE A 62 -9.12 -7.77 6.86
N VAL A 63 -9.62 -6.86 6.01
CA VAL A 63 -10.01 -7.17 4.63
C VAL A 63 -8.93 -6.67 3.67
N ILE A 64 -8.49 -7.54 2.77
CA ILE A 64 -7.60 -7.18 1.66
C ILE A 64 -8.43 -7.18 0.38
N ALA A 65 -8.46 -6.04 -0.30
CA ALA A 65 -9.25 -5.85 -1.50
C ALA A 65 -8.38 -5.30 -2.64
N SER A 66 -8.74 -5.70 -3.87
CA SER A 66 -8.11 -5.19 -5.08
C SER A 66 -9.16 -4.77 -6.09
N PRO A 67 -9.00 -3.62 -6.77
CA PRO A 67 -9.84 -3.29 -7.90
C PRO A 67 -9.59 -4.28 -9.05
N HIS A 68 -10.58 -4.47 -9.92
CA HIS A 68 -10.44 -5.36 -11.07
C HIS A 68 -9.53 -4.79 -12.17
N GLN A 69 -9.26 -3.48 -12.13
CA GLN A 69 -8.38 -2.76 -13.04
C GLN A 69 -7.62 -1.68 -12.27
N MET A 70 -6.40 -1.40 -12.70
CA MET A 70 -5.60 -0.31 -12.13
C MET A 70 -6.19 1.05 -12.55
N GLY A 71 -6.15 2.00 -11.63
CA GLY A 71 -6.54 3.39 -11.90
C GLY A 71 -7.31 4.00 -10.73
N PRO A 72 -7.29 5.33 -10.59
CA PRO A 72 -7.87 6.02 -9.43
C PRO A 72 -9.40 5.83 -9.34
N ILE A 73 -10.11 5.78 -10.46
CA ILE A 73 -11.56 5.60 -10.50
C ILE A 73 -11.95 4.21 -9.97
N GLN A 74 -11.29 3.15 -10.47
CA GLN A 74 -11.60 1.78 -10.06
C GLN A 74 -11.17 1.52 -8.61
N ALA A 75 -10.04 2.09 -8.18
CA ALA A 75 -9.64 2.08 -6.78
C ALA A 75 -10.67 2.76 -5.87
N ALA A 76 -11.19 3.92 -6.26
CA ALA A 76 -12.24 4.62 -5.51
C ALA A 76 -13.54 3.81 -5.42
N HIS A 77 -13.97 3.17 -6.50
CA HIS A 77 -15.14 2.28 -6.49
C HIS A 77 -14.95 1.06 -5.59
N CYS A 78 -13.76 0.45 -5.60
CA CYS A 78 -13.40 -0.65 -4.72
C CYS A 78 -13.45 -0.21 -3.25
N ALA A 79 -12.81 0.92 -2.93
CA ALA A 79 -12.79 1.48 -1.59
C ALA A 79 -14.18 1.83 -1.07
N ALA A 80 -15.02 2.46 -1.89
CA ALA A 80 -16.41 2.77 -1.54
C ALA A 80 -17.23 1.49 -1.28
N THR A 81 -17.00 0.43 -2.05
CA THR A 81 -17.69 -0.85 -1.85
C THR A 81 -17.27 -1.50 -0.54
N VAL A 82 -15.97 -1.54 -0.23
CA VAL A 82 -15.45 -2.04 1.05
C VAL A 82 -16.02 -1.26 2.23
N ALA A 83 -16.07 0.07 2.15
CA ALA A 83 -16.63 0.91 3.20
C ALA A 83 -18.13 0.65 3.44
N GLN A 84 -18.88 0.30 2.40
CA GLN A 84 -20.30 -0.07 2.51
C GLN A 84 -20.50 -1.48 3.08
N GLN A 85 -19.62 -2.42 2.71
CA GLN A 85 -19.73 -3.82 3.11
C GLN A 85 -19.25 -4.05 4.55
N PHE A 86 -18.26 -3.30 5.02
CA PHE A 86 -17.61 -3.50 6.30
C PHE A 86 -17.72 -2.22 7.15
N PRO A 87 -18.85 -2.02 7.84
CA PRO A 87 -19.20 -0.75 8.47
C PRO A 87 -18.26 -0.34 9.62
N ASN A 88 -17.56 -1.31 10.23
CA ASN A 88 -16.65 -1.07 11.35
C ASN A 88 -15.18 -0.88 10.90
N VAL A 89 -14.91 -0.80 9.60
CA VAL A 89 -13.59 -0.41 9.10
C VAL A 89 -13.27 1.02 9.56
N ARG A 90 -12.27 1.14 10.43
CA ARG A 90 -11.88 2.42 11.05
C ARG A 90 -10.93 3.22 10.17
N PHE A 91 -10.09 2.54 9.41
CA PHE A 91 -9.12 3.12 8.50
C PHE A 91 -8.70 2.13 7.42
N ALA A 92 -8.07 2.65 6.37
CA ALA A 92 -7.55 1.86 5.27
C ALA A 92 -6.09 2.21 4.97
N LEU A 93 -5.35 1.22 4.49
CA LEU A 93 -3.99 1.36 3.99
C LEU A 93 -3.97 1.03 2.49
N MET A 94 -3.17 1.75 1.72
CA MET A 94 -2.83 1.37 0.34
C MET A 94 -1.40 0.83 0.36
N ALA A 95 -1.22 -0.43 -0.02
CA ALA A 95 0.08 -1.08 -0.11
C ALA A 95 0.35 -1.44 -1.57
N GLY A 96 1.49 -1.00 -2.09
CA GLY A 96 1.84 -1.29 -3.47
C GLY A 96 3.27 -0.90 -3.84
N ILE A 97 3.66 -1.26 -5.05
CA ILE A 97 4.94 -0.87 -5.63
C ILE A 97 4.84 0.54 -6.20
N GLY A 98 5.95 1.27 -6.14
CA GLY A 98 6.05 2.61 -6.69
C GLY A 98 7.35 2.81 -7.44
N ALA A 99 7.32 3.67 -8.45
CA ALA A 99 8.53 4.25 -9.02
C ALA A 99 9.10 5.31 -8.07
N ARG A 100 10.40 5.57 -8.19
CA ARG A 100 11.11 6.54 -7.33
C ARG A 100 11.81 7.59 -8.17
N ILE A 101 11.90 8.80 -7.62
CA ILE A 101 12.68 9.92 -8.17
C ILE A 101 13.70 10.30 -7.08
N PRO A 102 14.95 9.82 -7.15
CA PRO A 102 15.96 10.12 -6.15
C PRO A 102 16.46 11.57 -6.29
N ASN A 103 16.78 12.21 -5.16
CA ASN A 103 17.36 13.56 -5.09
C ASN A 103 18.53 13.59 -4.09
N PRO A 104 19.64 12.90 -4.38
CA PRO A 104 20.78 12.84 -3.49
C PRO A 104 21.49 14.21 -3.39
N PRO A 105 22.06 14.57 -2.22
CA PRO A 105 22.08 13.78 -0.99
C PRO A 105 20.82 13.95 -0.11
N LYS A 106 19.89 14.84 -0.50
CA LYS A 106 18.75 15.23 0.36
C LYS A 106 17.74 14.11 0.59
N ARG A 107 17.45 13.32 -0.46
CA ARG A 107 16.51 12.18 -0.43
C ARG A 107 17.00 11.08 -1.36
N ASP A 108 17.75 10.14 -0.81
CA ASP A 108 18.26 8.98 -1.53
C ASP A 108 17.31 7.78 -1.32
N ILE A 109 16.20 7.77 -2.08
CA ILE A 109 15.29 6.62 -2.14
C ILE A 109 15.83 5.65 -3.18
N ARG A 110 16.02 4.38 -2.79
CA ARG A 110 16.63 3.33 -3.61
C ARG A 110 15.66 2.17 -3.84
N LEU A 111 16.02 1.30 -4.79
CA LEU A 111 15.24 0.10 -5.08
C LEU A 111 15.19 -0.80 -3.83
N GLY A 112 13.98 -1.27 -3.51
CA GLY A 112 13.70 -2.07 -2.32
C GLY A 112 13.48 -1.29 -1.04
N ASP A 113 13.55 0.05 -1.07
CA ASP A 113 13.14 0.86 0.09
C ASP A 113 11.60 0.89 0.19
N VAL A 114 11.09 0.88 1.42
CA VAL A 114 9.66 1.06 1.73
C VAL A 114 9.44 2.52 2.09
N ALA A 115 8.53 3.18 1.40
CA ALA A 115 8.15 4.56 1.68
C ALA A 115 6.77 4.62 2.36
N VAL A 116 6.67 5.40 3.43
CA VAL A 116 5.41 5.63 4.14
C VAL A 116 4.97 7.09 3.93
N GLY A 117 3.75 7.27 3.42
CA GLY A 117 3.19 8.59 3.09
C GLY A 117 2.71 9.34 4.34
N ILE A 118 3.63 9.97 5.07
CA ILE A 118 3.33 10.72 6.29
C ILE A 118 3.31 12.23 6.02
N PRO A 119 2.27 12.97 6.45
CA PRO A 119 2.26 14.43 6.36
C PRO A 119 3.39 15.05 7.17
N ARG A 120 4.12 16.01 6.58
CA ARG A 120 5.18 16.78 7.24
C ARG A 120 5.14 18.21 6.74
N ASP A 121 5.29 19.18 7.65
CA ASP A 121 5.22 20.60 7.35
C ASP A 121 3.94 20.95 6.53
N ASN A 122 4.12 21.57 5.37
CA ASN A 122 3.05 21.90 4.43
C ASN A 122 2.76 20.78 3.41
N HIS A 123 3.29 19.58 3.60
CA HIS A 123 3.11 18.44 2.70
C HIS A 123 2.06 17.45 3.24
N PRO A 124 1.09 17.00 2.41
CA PRO A 124 0.00 16.11 2.82
C PRO A 124 0.41 14.63 2.98
N GLY A 125 1.68 14.30 2.70
CA GLY A 125 2.19 12.92 2.66
C GLY A 125 2.03 12.30 1.28
N VAL A 126 0.84 12.39 0.68
CA VAL A 126 0.54 11.91 -0.68
C VAL A 126 -0.10 13.02 -1.51
N LEU A 127 0.47 13.26 -2.71
CA LEU A 127 0.01 14.27 -3.66
C LEU A 127 -0.52 13.59 -4.93
N GLN A 128 -1.66 14.06 -5.42
CA GLN A 128 -2.14 13.69 -6.75
C GLN A 128 -1.52 14.66 -7.77
N TYR A 129 -0.34 14.30 -8.31
CA TYR A 129 0.48 15.21 -9.11
C TYR A 129 -0.17 15.68 -10.42
N ASP A 130 -1.06 14.89 -10.99
CA ASP A 130 -1.79 15.18 -12.23
C ASP A 130 -3.03 16.06 -12.00
N PHE A 131 -3.45 16.24 -10.74
CA PHE A 131 -4.58 17.09 -10.39
C PHE A 131 -4.13 18.54 -10.19
N GLY A 132 -3.91 19.23 -11.31
CA GLY A 132 -3.60 20.66 -11.32
C GLY A 132 -4.22 21.37 -12.51
N LYS A 133 -3.93 22.67 -12.60
CA LYS A 133 -4.30 23.50 -13.74
C LYS A 133 -3.08 24.27 -14.24
N HIS A 134 -3.04 24.53 -15.54
CA HIS A 134 -2.09 25.47 -16.11
C HIS A 134 -2.68 26.88 -16.03
N GLU A 135 -1.95 27.80 -15.39
CA GLU A 135 -2.27 29.22 -15.34
C GLU A 135 -1.52 29.98 -16.46
N ALA A 136 -1.91 31.24 -16.68
CA ALA A 136 -1.25 32.11 -17.64
C ALA A 136 0.28 32.15 -17.40
N GLY A 137 1.06 32.14 -18.48
CA GLY A 137 2.53 32.07 -18.41
C GLY A 137 3.09 30.66 -18.21
N GLY A 138 2.31 29.59 -18.43
CA GLY A 138 2.78 28.21 -18.39
C GLY A 138 2.98 27.63 -16.98
N LYS A 139 2.51 28.33 -15.95
CA LYS A 139 2.66 27.91 -14.55
C LYS A 139 1.67 26.78 -14.23
N PHE A 140 2.19 25.59 -13.91
CA PHE A 140 1.36 24.53 -13.34
C PHE A 140 1.07 24.81 -11.86
N VAL A 141 -0.20 24.74 -11.48
CA VAL A 141 -0.66 24.90 -10.09
C VAL A 141 -1.42 23.65 -9.68
N LEU A 142 -0.88 22.95 -8.70
CA LEU A 142 -1.53 21.80 -8.07
C LEU A 142 -2.85 22.24 -7.43
N LYS A 143 -3.92 21.47 -7.66
CA LYS A 143 -5.27 21.80 -7.23
C LYS A 143 -5.81 20.93 -6.11
N GLY A 144 -5.13 19.85 -5.77
CA GLY A 144 -5.53 19.05 -4.64
C GLY A 144 -4.43 18.16 -4.11
N SER A 145 -4.72 17.65 -2.94
CA SER A 145 -3.98 16.62 -2.24
C SER A 145 -4.98 15.60 -1.72
N LEU A 146 -4.50 14.39 -1.42
CA LEU A 146 -5.33 13.47 -0.65
C LEU A 146 -5.52 14.02 0.78
N ASN A 147 -6.58 13.56 1.45
CA ASN A 147 -6.78 13.85 2.86
C ASN A 147 -5.58 13.34 3.66
N LYS A 148 -5.25 14.06 4.74
CA LYS A 148 -4.23 13.61 5.68
C LYS A 148 -4.67 12.27 6.30
N PRO A 149 -3.75 11.33 6.54
CA PRO A 149 -4.03 10.13 7.31
C PRO A 149 -4.64 10.47 8.67
N LEU A 150 -5.45 9.56 9.21
CA LEU A 150 -6.04 9.71 10.54
C LEU A 150 -4.94 9.86 11.60
N ALA A 151 -5.23 10.64 12.65
CA ALA A 151 -4.26 10.96 13.70
C ALA A 151 -3.64 9.72 14.35
N ILE A 152 -4.40 8.63 14.48
CA ILE A 152 -3.90 7.35 14.99
C ILE A 152 -2.78 6.76 14.13
N LEU A 153 -2.84 6.89 12.80
CA LEU A 153 -1.80 6.39 11.90
C LEU A 153 -0.54 7.25 11.97
N VAL A 154 -0.69 8.57 12.09
CA VAL A 154 0.44 9.49 12.29
C VAL A 154 1.11 9.24 13.64
N SER A 155 0.32 8.99 14.70
CA SER A 155 0.84 8.63 16.01
C SER A 155 1.55 7.27 15.99
N ALA A 156 1.05 6.30 15.22
CA ALA A 156 1.68 5.00 15.06
C ALA A 156 3.04 5.09 14.36
N ASP A 157 3.16 5.91 13.31
CA ASP A 157 4.45 6.23 12.67
C ASP A 157 5.44 6.85 13.66
N GLY A 158 5.00 7.80 14.48
CA GLY A 158 5.84 8.38 15.53
C GLY A 158 6.32 7.36 16.58
N SER A 159 5.46 6.43 16.98
CA SER A 159 5.83 5.33 17.88
C SER A 159 6.86 4.41 17.23
N LEU A 160 6.62 3.98 15.98
CA LEU A 160 7.56 3.15 15.22
C LEU A 160 8.92 3.84 15.10
N HIS A 161 8.94 5.12 14.74
CA HIS A 161 10.19 5.87 14.62
C HIS A 161 10.95 6.00 15.95
N THR A 162 10.23 6.15 17.06
CA THR A 162 10.83 6.18 18.40
C THR A 162 11.46 4.83 18.75
N GLU A 163 10.73 3.73 18.51
CA GLU A 163 11.24 2.37 18.70
C GLU A 163 12.48 2.10 17.83
N GLU A 164 12.52 2.59 16.59
CA GLU A 164 13.70 2.47 15.72
C GLU A 164 14.93 3.23 16.22
N ILE A 165 14.74 4.35 16.92
CA ILE A 165 15.83 5.12 17.51
C ILE A 165 16.33 4.45 18.80
N GLU A 166 15.41 3.94 19.62
CA GLU A 166 15.73 3.32 20.91
C GLU A 166 16.30 1.91 20.78
N MET A 167 15.79 1.12 19.84
CA MET A 167 16.15 -0.29 19.68
C MET A 167 17.27 -0.49 18.67
N ALA A 168 18.12 -1.49 18.91
CA ALA A 168 19.12 -1.93 17.94
C ALA A 168 18.49 -2.61 16.71
N GLU A 169 17.26 -3.13 16.83
CA GLU A 169 16.51 -3.79 15.76
C GLU A 169 15.12 -3.17 15.59
N SER A 170 14.84 -2.63 14.41
CA SER A 170 13.51 -2.14 14.04
C SER A 170 12.53 -3.30 13.90
N ARG A 171 11.41 -3.24 14.62
CA ARG A 171 10.29 -4.20 14.44
C ARG A 171 9.77 -4.19 13.01
N LEU A 172 9.69 -3.02 12.39
CA LEU A 172 9.29 -2.91 10.99
C LEU A 172 10.27 -3.67 10.08
N LEU A 173 11.58 -3.51 10.29
CA LEU A 173 12.57 -4.27 9.53
C LEU A 173 12.50 -5.77 9.80
N LYS A 174 12.15 -6.19 11.02
CA LYS A 174 11.92 -7.59 11.36
C LYS A 174 10.75 -8.18 10.59
N GLU A 175 9.60 -7.51 10.59
CA GLU A 175 8.42 -7.95 9.83
C GLU A 175 8.68 -7.94 8.31
N LEU A 176 9.33 -6.89 7.80
CA LEU A 176 9.77 -6.84 6.40
C LEU A 176 10.77 -7.95 6.08
N GLY A 177 11.62 -8.34 7.03
CA GLY A 177 12.55 -9.47 6.92
C GLY A 177 11.84 -10.78 6.58
N MET A 178 10.69 -11.04 7.21
CA MET A 178 9.88 -12.24 6.94
C MET A 178 9.31 -12.25 5.52
N ILE A 179 8.99 -11.08 4.96
CA ILE A 179 8.49 -10.95 3.59
C ILE A 179 9.66 -11.08 2.59
N THR A 180 10.72 -10.30 2.80
CA THR A 180 11.90 -10.18 1.93
C THR A 180 12.83 -11.40 1.95
N ALA A 181 12.66 -12.32 2.91
CA ALA A 181 13.29 -13.64 2.87
C ALA A 181 12.83 -14.49 1.67
N ARG A 182 11.67 -14.18 1.09
CA ARG A 182 11.20 -14.80 -0.16
C ARG A 182 11.93 -14.20 -1.34
N ALA A 183 12.43 -15.04 -2.24
CA ALA A 183 13.29 -14.62 -3.34
C ALA A 183 12.65 -13.54 -4.24
N GLU A 184 11.32 -13.58 -4.40
CA GLU A 184 10.53 -12.68 -5.23
C GLU A 184 10.36 -11.28 -4.62
N TYR A 185 10.49 -11.14 -3.30
CA TYR A 185 10.34 -9.87 -2.56
C TYR A 185 11.66 -9.39 -1.94
N GLY A 186 12.74 -10.14 -2.13
CA GLY A 186 14.05 -9.78 -1.64
C GLY A 186 14.58 -8.50 -2.27
N ARG A 187 15.43 -7.79 -1.51
CA ARG A 187 16.10 -6.61 -2.05
C ARG A 187 16.98 -7.01 -3.25
N PRO A 188 16.83 -6.36 -4.42
CA PRO A 188 17.67 -6.67 -5.57
C PRO A 188 19.16 -6.47 -5.27
N ARG A 189 19.99 -7.41 -5.73
CA ARG A 189 21.45 -7.34 -5.53
C ARG A 189 22.12 -6.31 -6.45
N SER A 190 21.52 -6.03 -7.60
CA SER A 190 22.00 -4.99 -8.51
C SER A 190 21.52 -3.61 -8.04
N ARG A 191 22.39 -2.61 -8.16
CA ARG A 191 21.94 -1.21 -8.07
C ARG A 191 21.03 -0.96 -9.27
N GLY A 192 19.79 -0.54 -9.01
CA GLY A 192 18.87 -0.21 -10.10
C GLY A 192 19.43 0.91 -10.98
N PHE A 193 19.08 0.90 -12.27
CA PHE A 193 19.45 1.95 -13.19
C PHE A 193 18.65 3.23 -12.88
N LEU A 194 19.32 4.38 -12.94
CA LEU A 194 18.69 5.69 -12.93
C LEU A 194 18.92 6.28 -14.31
N PHE A 195 17.84 6.70 -14.96
CA PHE A 195 17.93 7.43 -16.22
C PHE A 195 18.15 8.91 -15.94
N ASP A 196 18.84 9.58 -16.87
CA ASP A 196 18.90 11.04 -16.87
C ASP A 196 17.47 11.60 -16.94
N PRO A 197 17.10 12.60 -16.12
CA PRO A 197 15.75 13.17 -16.14
C PRO A 197 15.37 13.80 -17.49
N GLU A 198 16.34 14.20 -18.30
CA GLU A 198 16.13 14.73 -19.66
C GLU A 198 16.15 13.63 -20.73
N PHE A 199 16.35 12.35 -20.35
CA PHE A 199 16.39 11.25 -21.30
C PHE A 199 15.02 11.03 -21.94
N PRO A 200 14.89 11.20 -23.27
CA PRO A 200 13.62 10.95 -23.93
C PRO A 200 13.35 9.45 -24.01
N HIS A 201 12.18 9.01 -23.57
CA HIS A 201 11.75 7.62 -23.78
C HIS A 201 11.46 7.40 -25.28
N VAL A 202 12.45 6.86 -26.00
CA VAL A 202 12.43 6.78 -27.47
C VAL A 202 11.55 5.65 -28.01
N ASN A 203 11.43 4.54 -27.26
CA ASN A 203 10.72 3.34 -27.71
C ASN A 203 9.68 2.87 -26.68
N PRO A 204 8.42 2.61 -27.07
CA PRO A 204 7.46 1.89 -26.24
C PRO A 204 7.86 0.40 -26.20
N GLY A 205 8.72 0.04 -25.25
CA GLY A 205 9.11 -1.35 -24.96
C GLY A 205 8.33 -1.94 -23.78
N TYR A 206 8.40 -3.27 -23.60
CA TYR A 206 7.85 -3.94 -22.41
C TYR A 206 8.65 -3.60 -21.14
N ASP A 207 9.92 -3.28 -21.29
CA ASP A 207 10.80 -2.82 -20.23
C ASP A 207 11.73 -1.69 -20.73
N CYS A 208 12.57 -1.19 -19.84
CA CYS A 208 13.54 -0.15 -20.15
C CYS A 208 14.87 -0.71 -20.69
N THR A 209 14.96 -1.99 -21.09
CA THR A 209 16.23 -2.56 -21.60
C THR A 209 16.64 -2.00 -22.96
N GLY A 210 15.66 -1.55 -23.76
CA GLY A 210 15.89 -0.82 -25.00
C GLY A 210 16.10 0.69 -24.83
N CYS A 211 16.11 1.20 -23.59
CA CYS A 211 16.50 2.56 -23.28
C CYS A 211 17.99 2.54 -22.93
N GLU A 212 18.84 3.07 -23.80
CA GLU A 212 20.27 3.20 -23.53
C GLU A 212 20.45 4.29 -22.44
N ALA A 213 20.78 3.87 -21.22
CA ALA A 213 21.01 4.76 -20.08
C ALA A 213 22.32 5.54 -20.18
#